data_AF-A0A849C7U5-F1
#
_entry.id   AF-A0A849C7U5-F1
#
_cell.length_a   1.000
_cell.length_b   1.000
_cell.length_c   1.000
_cell.angle_alpha   90.00
_cell.angle_beta   90.00
_cell.angle_gamma   90.00
#
_symmetry.space_group_name_H-M   'P 1'
#
loop_
_entity.id
_entity.type
_entity.pdbx_description
1 polymer ?
#
loop_
_entity_poly.entity_id
_entity_poly.type
_entity_poly.pdbx_seq_one_letter_code
_entity_poly.pdbx_strand_id
1 'polypeptide(L)'
;MNFDDAAAANKLLAFGFQSALTPSRSVEYQGLVKRCRTDPEFVQLVHAVARGFELTIIAIDNRAGLVLGTTADTQFAVKVGDHISKTADRPIAALAHLAIAALAFYRPEDLDDDVHVGRVTIHHVDVMVEQAAKQLNRRAVEVGADEGVPVDNPNLLQLWRYYQRRNQVSATGDDRALATSRRAIIKRVAEYLADNGMLRRAGNENGGTYNTTARYQIQVRELAGQQMLGQLAELGVTVGADGNPTAADPDTDESVPPAPLSENVIEPGV
;
A
#
# COMPACT_ATOMS: atom_id res chain seq x y z
N MET A 1 -34.20 -17.66 -13.63
CA MET A 1 -32.94 -16.95 -13.96
C MET A 1 -33.30 -15.85 -14.94
N ASN A 2 -33.19 -14.59 -14.53
CA ASN A 2 -33.52 -13.43 -15.36
C ASN A 2 -32.33 -13.11 -16.28
N PHE A 3 -32.52 -13.17 -17.60
CA PHE A 3 -31.45 -12.91 -18.56
C PHE A 3 -30.93 -11.46 -18.48
N ASP A 4 -31.79 -10.53 -18.10
CA ASP A 4 -31.41 -9.12 -17.94
C ASP A 4 -30.48 -8.94 -16.73
N ASP A 5 -30.68 -9.72 -15.66
CA ASP A 5 -29.82 -9.69 -14.49
C ASP A 5 -28.45 -10.31 -14.79
N ALA A 6 -28.42 -11.39 -15.58
CA ALA A 6 -27.16 -11.95 -16.05
C ALA A 6 -26.40 -10.94 -16.93
N ALA A 7 -27.08 -10.24 -17.84
CA ALA A 7 -26.47 -9.21 -18.67
C ALA A 7 -25.94 -8.04 -17.82
N ALA A 8 -26.72 -7.57 -16.84
CA ALA A 8 -26.34 -6.52 -15.91
C ALA A 8 -25.13 -6.90 -15.05
N ALA A 9 -25.08 -8.14 -14.54
CA ALA A 9 -23.95 -8.65 -13.77
C ALA A 9 -22.66 -8.71 -14.63
N ASN A 10 -22.75 -9.22 -15.85
CA ASN A 10 -21.62 -9.22 -16.79
C ASN A 10 -21.15 -7.81 -17.14
N LYS A 11 -22.09 -6.86 -17.30
CA LYS A 11 -21.77 -5.46 -17.57
C LYS A 11 -21.06 -4.79 -16.40
N LEU A 12 -21.46 -5.12 -15.16
CA LEU A 12 -20.77 -4.67 -13.96
C LEU A 12 -19.32 -5.19 -13.92
N LEU A 13 -19.08 -6.46 -14.26
CA LEU A 13 -17.72 -6.99 -14.41
C LEU A 13 -16.92 -6.27 -15.50
N ALA A 14 -17.54 -6.01 -16.65
CA ALA A 14 -16.90 -5.29 -17.76
C ALA A 14 -16.47 -3.87 -17.35
N PHE A 15 -17.23 -3.20 -16.48
CA PHE A 15 -16.79 -1.94 -15.86
C PHE A 15 -15.66 -2.16 -14.86
N GLY A 16 -15.69 -3.24 -14.06
CA GLY A 16 -14.64 -3.59 -13.11
C GLY A 16 -13.26 -3.82 -13.76
N PHE A 17 -13.22 -4.35 -14.97
CA PHE A 17 -11.99 -4.53 -15.76
C PHE A 17 -11.39 -3.22 -16.31
N GLN A 18 -12.16 -2.14 -16.33
CA GLN A 18 -11.69 -0.83 -16.79
C GLN A 18 -11.13 -0.04 -15.59
N SER A 19 -9.83 -0.21 -15.32
CA SER A 19 -9.15 0.37 -14.17
C SER A 19 -9.38 1.87 -13.95
N ALA A 20 -9.43 2.65 -15.04
CA ALA A 20 -9.61 4.11 -15.01
C ALA A 20 -11.08 4.57 -14.96
N LEU A 21 -12.04 3.66 -15.14
CA LEU A 21 -13.46 3.97 -15.09
C LEU A 21 -13.95 3.91 -13.65
N THR A 22 -14.68 4.94 -13.22
CA THR A 22 -15.29 5.01 -11.89
C THR A 22 -16.80 5.16 -12.03
N PRO A 23 -17.59 4.77 -11.00
CA PRO A 23 -19.04 4.96 -11.01
C PRO A 23 -19.45 6.42 -11.27
N SER A 24 -18.69 7.40 -10.77
CA SER A 24 -18.96 8.82 -10.99
C SER A 24 -18.94 9.25 -12.48
N ARG A 25 -18.27 8.49 -13.34
CA ARG A 25 -18.12 8.78 -14.78
C ARG A 25 -19.12 8.04 -15.66
N SER A 26 -19.96 7.17 -15.09
CA SER A 26 -20.95 6.39 -15.84
C SER A 26 -22.21 6.19 -15.00
N VAL A 27 -23.32 6.80 -15.44
CA VAL A 27 -24.63 6.68 -14.78
C VAL A 27 -25.07 5.22 -14.68
N GLU A 28 -24.79 4.44 -15.72
CA GLU A 28 -25.11 3.01 -15.75
C GLU A 28 -24.27 2.23 -14.72
N TYR A 29 -22.96 2.46 -14.67
CA TYR A 29 -22.10 1.81 -13.69
C TYR A 29 -22.52 2.17 -12.26
N GLN A 30 -22.80 3.46 -12.01
CA GLN A 30 -23.33 3.92 -10.73
C GLN A 30 -24.66 3.25 -10.37
N GLY A 31 -25.55 3.05 -11.34
CA GLY A 31 -26.82 2.36 -11.16
C GLY A 31 -26.62 0.90 -10.72
N LEU A 32 -25.71 0.18 -11.38
CA LEU A 32 -25.40 -1.21 -11.05
C LEU A 32 -24.75 -1.35 -9.66
N VAL A 33 -23.82 -0.47 -9.32
CA VAL A 33 -23.20 -0.43 -7.97
C VAL A 33 -24.25 -0.14 -6.89
N LYS A 34 -25.14 0.82 -7.13
CA LYS A 34 -26.25 1.10 -6.19
C LYS A 34 -27.18 -0.10 -6.04
N ARG A 35 -27.50 -0.78 -7.14
CA ARG A 35 -28.34 -1.98 -7.13
C ARG A 35 -27.73 -3.08 -6.26
N CYS A 36 -26.42 -3.32 -6.34
CA CYS A 36 -25.75 -4.27 -5.45
C CYS A 36 -25.95 -3.97 -3.96
N ARG A 37 -26.21 -2.73 -3.56
CA ARG A 37 -26.48 -2.40 -2.15
C ARG A 37 -27.90 -2.67 -1.71
N THR A 38 -28.84 -2.76 -2.65
CA THR A 38 -30.28 -2.87 -2.36
C THR A 38 -30.87 -4.23 -2.75
N ASP A 39 -30.16 -5.01 -3.57
CA ASP A 39 -30.62 -6.27 -4.15
C ASP A 39 -29.62 -7.40 -3.84
N PRO A 40 -29.82 -8.17 -2.74
CA PRO A 40 -28.93 -9.26 -2.35
C PRO A 40 -28.86 -10.40 -3.37
N GLU A 41 -29.94 -10.67 -4.10
CA GLU A 41 -29.95 -11.71 -5.13
C GLU A 41 -29.06 -11.33 -6.31
N PHE A 42 -29.12 -10.06 -6.73
CA PHE A 42 -28.22 -9.54 -7.76
C PHE A 42 -26.75 -9.59 -7.32
N VAL A 43 -26.44 -9.30 -6.05
CA VAL A 43 -25.07 -9.48 -5.51
C VAL A 43 -24.61 -10.92 -5.61
N GLN A 44 -25.44 -11.88 -5.19
CA GLN A 44 -25.10 -13.30 -5.29
C GLN A 44 -24.82 -13.73 -6.73
N LEU A 45 -25.60 -13.22 -7.69
CA LEU A 45 -25.37 -13.44 -9.12
C LEU A 45 -24.04 -12.85 -9.56
N VAL A 46 -23.73 -11.60 -9.19
CA VAL A 46 -22.45 -10.94 -9.51
C VAL A 46 -21.26 -11.73 -8.95
N HIS A 47 -21.34 -12.23 -7.71
CA HIS A 47 -20.33 -13.11 -7.13
C HIS A 47 -20.23 -14.47 -7.85
N ALA A 48 -21.34 -15.03 -8.31
CA ALA A 48 -21.34 -16.27 -9.07
C ALA A 48 -20.66 -16.09 -10.44
N VAL A 49 -20.96 -14.98 -11.14
CA VAL A 49 -20.31 -14.63 -12.40
C VAL A 49 -18.81 -14.41 -12.20
N ALA A 50 -18.40 -13.62 -11.19
CA ALA A 50 -16.99 -13.39 -10.87
C ALA A 50 -16.23 -14.69 -10.59
N ARG A 51 -16.81 -15.61 -9.82
CA ARG A 51 -16.23 -16.95 -9.58
C ARG A 51 -16.05 -17.76 -10.86
N GLY A 52 -16.95 -17.61 -11.84
CA GLY A 52 -16.81 -18.24 -13.16
C GLY A 52 -15.57 -17.78 -13.93
N PHE A 53 -15.04 -16.60 -13.62
CA PHE A 53 -13.76 -16.07 -14.14
C PHE A 53 -12.58 -16.31 -13.17
N GLU A 54 -12.77 -17.09 -12.11
CA GLU A 54 -11.79 -17.29 -11.02
C GLU A 54 -11.39 -15.97 -10.34
N LEU A 55 -12.31 -15.00 -10.31
CA LEU A 55 -12.13 -13.72 -9.66
C LEU A 55 -12.81 -13.71 -8.30
N THR A 56 -12.21 -12.98 -7.37
CA THR A 56 -12.82 -12.61 -6.10
C THR A 56 -13.29 -11.16 -6.18
N ILE A 57 -14.39 -10.84 -5.52
CA ILE A 57 -14.82 -9.45 -5.35
C ILE A 57 -14.28 -9.02 -4.00
N ILE A 58 -13.32 -8.08 -4.03
CA ILE A 58 -12.74 -7.49 -2.82
C ILE A 58 -13.77 -6.53 -2.21
N ALA A 59 -14.35 -5.67 -3.03
CA ALA A 59 -15.37 -4.73 -2.58
C ALA A 59 -16.28 -4.28 -3.73
N ILE A 60 -17.48 -3.84 -3.36
CA ILE A 60 -18.40 -3.10 -4.22
C ILE A 60 -18.61 -1.74 -3.56
N ASP A 61 -17.94 -0.71 -4.09
CA ASP A 61 -17.89 0.62 -3.47
C ASP A 61 -18.44 1.71 -4.39
N ASN A 62 -19.00 2.78 -3.81
CA ASN A 62 -19.59 3.89 -4.56
C ASN A 62 -18.55 4.78 -5.26
N ARG A 63 -17.34 4.89 -4.70
CA ARG A 63 -16.24 5.73 -5.21
C ARG A 63 -15.38 4.92 -6.19
N ALA A 64 -14.98 3.71 -5.80
CA ALA A 64 -14.10 2.83 -6.55
C ALA A 64 -14.83 1.93 -7.57
N GLY A 65 -16.11 1.66 -7.34
CA GLY A 65 -16.89 0.70 -8.12
C GLY A 65 -16.63 -0.74 -7.68
N LEU A 66 -16.68 -1.66 -8.64
CA LEU A 66 -16.31 -3.05 -8.44
C LEU A 66 -14.78 -3.18 -8.34
N VAL A 67 -14.30 -3.59 -7.18
CA VAL A 67 -12.88 -3.90 -6.94
C VAL A 67 -12.72 -5.42 -6.98
N LEU A 68 -12.00 -5.88 -8.00
CA LEU A 68 -11.75 -7.29 -8.25
C LEU A 68 -10.38 -7.69 -7.69
N GLY A 69 -10.34 -8.88 -7.13
CA GLY A 69 -9.15 -9.62 -6.79
C GLY A 69 -9.04 -10.86 -7.68
N THR A 70 -7.84 -11.43 -7.69
CA THR A 70 -7.49 -12.61 -8.48
C THR A 70 -6.98 -13.69 -7.55
N THR A 71 -7.27 -14.95 -7.84
CA THR A 71 -6.56 -16.07 -7.20
C THR A 71 -5.14 -16.20 -7.79
N ALA A 72 -4.26 -16.98 -7.15
CA ALA A 72 -2.89 -17.13 -7.65
C ALA A 72 -2.80 -17.82 -9.04
N ASP A 73 -3.82 -18.60 -9.38
CA ASP A 73 -3.83 -19.49 -10.55
C ASP A 73 -4.61 -18.92 -11.74
N THR A 74 -5.35 -17.81 -11.57
CA THR A 74 -6.15 -17.23 -12.66
C THR A 74 -5.30 -16.52 -13.70
N GLN A 75 -5.72 -16.59 -14.97
CA GLN A 75 -5.07 -15.87 -16.08
C GLN A 75 -5.21 -14.35 -15.96
N PHE A 76 -6.14 -13.87 -15.13
CA PHE A 76 -6.32 -12.45 -14.85
C PHE A 76 -5.34 -11.91 -13.80
N ALA A 77 -4.61 -12.78 -13.10
CA ALA A 77 -3.64 -12.37 -12.09
C ALA A 77 -2.46 -11.67 -12.77
N VAL A 78 -2.31 -10.37 -12.52
CA VAL A 78 -1.12 -9.65 -12.94
C VAL A 78 0.03 -10.03 -12.02
N LYS A 79 1.03 -10.70 -12.59
CA LYS A 79 2.21 -11.13 -11.86
C LYS A 79 3.17 -9.96 -11.74
N VAL A 80 3.95 -9.93 -10.65
CA VAL A 80 5.03 -8.94 -10.48
C VAL A 80 6.02 -8.98 -11.66
N GLY A 81 6.19 -10.14 -12.29
CA GLY A 81 7.01 -10.31 -13.49
C GLY A 81 6.51 -9.57 -14.73
N ASP A 82 5.21 -9.24 -14.80
CA ASP A 82 4.60 -8.63 -15.98
C ASP A 82 4.97 -7.15 -16.09
N HIS A 83 5.17 -6.47 -14.95
CA HIS A 83 5.58 -5.06 -14.90
C HIS A 83 7.01 -4.86 -14.39
N ILE A 84 7.62 -5.88 -13.76
CA ILE A 84 9.02 -5.91 -13.34
C ILE A 84 9.70 -7.13 -13.96
N SER A 85 10.12 -6.97 -15.20
CA SER A 85 10.69 -8.04 -16.03
C SER A 85 11.96 -8.65 -15.44
N LYS A 86 12.82 -7.83 -14.81
CA LYS A 86 14.05 -8.29 -14.16
C LYS A 86 13.75 -8.84 -12.78
N THR A 87 13.97 -10.14 -12.55
CA THR A 87 13.80 -10.78 -11.24
C THR A 87 14.58 -10.07 -10.13
N ALA A 88 15.76 -9.56 -10.46
CA ALA A 88 16.60 -8.79 -9.54
C ALA A 88 15.96 -7.47 -9.07
N ASP A 89 15.00 -6.91 -9.82
CA ASP A 89 14.34 -5.63 -9.49
C ASP A 89 13.06 -5.84 -8.65
N ARG A 90 12.50 -7.07 -8.62
CA ARG A 90 11.25 -7.40 -7.93
C ARG A 90 11.30 -7.12 -6.41
N PRO A 91 12.38 -7.45 -5.69
CA PRO A 91 12.62 -7.00 -4.32
C PRO A 91 12.33 -5.51 -4.07
N ILE A 92 12.90 -4.66 -4.92
CA ILE A 92 12.82 -3.20 -4.79
C ILE A 92 11.42 -2.73 -5.14
N ALA A 93 10.79 -3.37 -6.13
CA ALA A 93 9.41 -3.06 -6.50
C ALA A 93 8.42 -3.38 -5.37
N ALA A 94 8.60 -4.51 -4.67
CA ALA A 94 7.78 -4.87 -3.52
C ALA A 94 7.96 -3.85 -2.38
N LEU A 95 9.20 -3.47 -2.05
CA LEU A 95 9.49 -2.44 -1.05
C LEU A 95 8.92 -1.08 -1.44
N ALA A 96 9.01 -0.70 -2.72
CA ALA A 96 8.45 0.55 -3.22
C ALA A 96 6.93 0.58 -3.06
N HIS A 97 6.25 -0.52 -3.40
CA HIS A 97 4.79 -0.62 -3.24
C HIS A 97 4.41 -0.49 -1.75
N LEU A 98 5.12 -1.20 -0.88
CA LEU A 98 4.92 -1.15 0.57
C LEU A 98 5.11 0.27 1.13
N ALA A 99 6.19 0.94 0.75
CA ALA A 99 6.46 2.31 1.16
C ALA A 99 5.46 3.32 0.58
N ILE A 100 4.96 3.12 -0.64
CA ILE A 100 3.86 3.93 -1.20
C ILE A 100 2.61 3.80 -0.33
N ALA A 101 2.23 2.59 0.07
CA ALA A 101 1.07 2.38 0.93
C ALA A 101 1.25 3.06 2.29
N ALA A 102 2.42 2.88 2.93
CA ALA A 102 2.70 3.45 4.25
C ALA A 102 2.80 4.99 4.24
N LEU A 103 3.33 5.60 3.18
CA LEU A 103 3.35 7.06 3.02
C LEU A 103 1.97 7.63 2.69
N ALA A 104 1.14 6.87 1.98
CA ALA A 104 -0.19 7.32 1.60
C ALA A 104 -1.23 7.18 2.73
N PHE A 105 -1.10 6.17 3.57
CA PHE A 105 -1.99 5.85 4.67
C PHE A 105 -1.12 5.73 5.93
N TYR A 106 -0.78 6.88 6.49
CA TYR A 106 0.16 6.94 7.59
C TYR A 106 -0.47 6.39 8.87
N ARG A 107 -1.73 6.75 9.08
CA ARG A 107 -2.49 6.31 10.24
C ARG A 107 -3.45 5.20 9.82
N PRO A 108 -3.70 4.20 10.67
CA PRO A 108 -4.69 3.16 10.38
C PRO A 108 -6.06 3.73 10.03
N GLU A 109 -6.48 4.81 10.69
CA GLU A 109 -7.74 5.50 10.41
C GLU A 109 -7.84 6.10 9.00
N ASP A 110 -6.70 6.39 8.35
CA ASP A 110 -6.67 6.87 6.96
C ASP A 110 -7.21 5.82 5.98
N LEU A 111 -7.20 4.53 6.35
CA LEU A 111 -7.78 3.45 5.55
C LEU A 111 -9.31 3.35 5.68
N ASP A 112 -9.86 3.90 6.76
CA ASP A 112 -11.29 3.91 7.04
C ASP A 112 -11.94 5.26 6.70
N ASP A 113 -11.14 6.31 6.50
CA ASP A 113 -11.62 7.63 6.07
C ASP A 113 -11.90 7.70 4.55
N ASP A 114 -13.17 7.70 4.19
CA ASP A 114 -13.62 7.83 2.80
C ASP A 114 -13.31 9.18 2.13
N VAL A 115 -12.93 10.22 2.87
CA VAL A 115 -12.50 11.49 2.29
C VAL A 115 -10.99 11.61 2.15
N HIS A 116 -10.23 10.70 2.75
CA HIS A 116 -8.77 10.73 2.71
C HIS A 116 -8.22 10.51 1.29
N VAL A 117 -7.20 11.31 0.96
CA VAL A 117 -6.44 11.20 -0.29
C VAL A 117 -4.95 11.35 0.03
N GLY A 118 -4.26 10.22 0.09
CA GLY A 118 -2.82 10.17 0.30
C GLY A 118 -2.07 10.75 -0.89
N ARG A 119 -0.99 11.50 -0.62
CA ARG A 119 -0.10 12.08 -1.63
C ARG A 119 1.31 11.55 -1.44
N VAL A 120 1.89 11.01 -2.50
CA VAL A 120 3.22 10.41 -2.48
C VAL A 120 4.11 10.97 -3.59
N THR A 121 5.40 11.08 -3.31
CA THR A 121 6.41 11.43 -4.32
C THR A 121 7.44 10.31 -4.44
N ILE A 122 7.99 10.11 -5.64
CA ILE A 122 9.03 9.09 -5.87
C ILE A 122 10.24 9.33 -4.96
N HIS A 123 10.59 10.58 -4.73
CA HIS A 123 11.66 10.95 -3.81
C HIS A 123 11.39 10.50 -2.36
N HIS A 124 10.21 10.79 -1.81
CA HIS A 124 9.90 10.41 -0.42
C HIS A 124 9.86 8.90 -0.24
N VAL A 125 9.39 8.15 -1.24
CA VAL A 125 9.43 6.69 -1.22
C VAL A 125 10.89 6.19 -1.16
N ASP A 126 11.78 6.74 -1.98
CA ASP A 126 13.21 6.38 -1.98
C ASP A 126 13.87 6.70 -0.63
N VAL A 127 13.59 7.88 -0.06
CA VAL A 127 14.10 8.29 1.26
C VAL A 127 13.60 7.38 2.37
N MET A 128 12.31 7.04 2.39
CA MET A 128 11.72 6.15 3.39
C MET A 128 12.38 4.77 3.37
N VAL A 129 12.48 4.16 2.17
CA VAL A 129 13.08 2.83 2.05
C VAL A 129 14.56 2.88 2.45
N GLU A 130 15.28 3.95 2.12
CA GLU A 130 16.68 4.10 2.53
C GLU A 130 16.85 4.22 4.07
N GLN A 131 16.01 5.02 4.73
CA GLN A 131 16.06 5.19 6.19
C GLN A 131 15.68 3.89 6.91
N ALA A 132 14.61 3.22 6.46
CA ALA A 132 14.21 1.92 6.99
C ALA A 132 15.34 0.88 6.86
N ALA A 133 16.04 0.87 5.72
CA ALA A 133 17.19 0.00 5.50
C ALA A 133 18.34 0.28 6.49
N LYS A 134 18.63 1.56 6.74
CA LYS A 134 19.67 1.99 7.70
C LYS A 134 19.30 1.57 9.12
N GLN A 135 18.04 1.73 9.51
CA GLN A 135 17.57 1.37 10.85
C GLN A 135 17.64 -0.14 11.09
N LEU A 136 17.20 -0.94 10.11
CA LEU A 136 17.27 -2.40 10.21
C LEU A 136 18.71 -2.89 10.32
N ASN A 137 19.64 -2.26 9.60
CA ASN A 137 21.06 -2.59 9.69
C ASN A 137 21.66 -2.22 11.06
N ARG A 138 21.29 -1.08 11.65
CA ARG A 138 21.72 -0.70 13.01
C ARG A 138 21.26 -1.72 14.04
N ARG A 139 19.97 -2.09 14.03
CA ARG A 139 19.42 -3.12 14.93
C ARG A 139 20.11 -4.47 14.78
N ALA A 140 20.41 -4.89 13.54
CA ALA A 140 21.13 -6.13 13.30
C ALA A 140 22.54 -6.13 13.90
N VAL A 141 23.23 -4.98 13.90
CA VAL A 141 24.55 -4.81 14.53
C VAL A 141 24.43 -4.80 16.06
N GLU A 142 23.42 -4.12 16.61
CA GLU A 142 23.18 -4.02 18.06
C GLU A 142 22.85 -5.36 18.73
N VAL A 143 22.12 -6.24 18.05
CA VAL A 143 21.74 -7.56 18.56
C VAL A 143 22.91 -8.55 18.53
N GLY A 144 24.10 -8.14 18.07
CA GLY A 144 25.28 -9.01 18.03
C GLY A 144 25.08 -10.23 17.13
N ALA A 145 24.20 -10.12 16.14
CA ALA A 145 24.10 -11.09 15.05
C ALA A 145 25.37 -10.96 14.20
N ASP A 146 26.46 -11.52 14.71
CA ASP A 146 27.68 -11.76 13.94
C ASP A 146 27.28 -12.74 12.82
N GLU A 147 27.34 -12.24 11.59
CA GLU A 147 26.67 -12.81 10.39
C GLU A 147 25.12 -12.77 10.38
N GLY A 148 24.53 -11.67 10.85
CA GLY A 148 23.53 -10.90 10.11
C GLY A 148 22.22 -11.56 9.68
N VAL A 149 21.64 -12.45 10.50
CA VAL A 149 20.26 -12.94 10.32
C VAL A 149 19.57 -13.03 11.70
N PRO A 150 18.58 -12.16 12.00
CA PRO A 150 17.56 -12.44 13.00
C PRO A 150 16.82 -13.70 12.55
N VAL A 151 16.74 -14.66 13.46
CA VAL A 151 16.19 -16.01 13.26
C VAL A 151 14.74 -15.98 12.77
N ASP A 152 14.04 -14.85 12.97
CA ASP A 152 12.61 -14.75 12.70
C ASP A 152 12.28 -14.36 11.25
N ASN A 153 13.17 -13.69 10.47
CA ASN A 153 12.86 -13.26 9.08
C ASN A 153 14.09 -13.06 8.14
N PRO A 154 14.83 -14.13 7.77
CA PRO A 154 16.04 -14.08 6.92
C PRO A 154 15.86 -13.44 5.53
N ASN A 155 14.69 -13.59 4.91
CA ASN A 155 14.43 -13.13 3.54
C ASN A 155 14.40 -11.61 3.42
N LEU A 156 13.98 -10.95 4.50
CA LEU A 156 13.76 -9.52 4.53
C LEU A 156 15.11 -8.78 4.52
N LEU A 157 16.03 -9.10 5.45
CA LEU A 157 17.36 -8.48 5.53
C LEU A 157 18.21 -8.67 4.27
N GLN A 158 18.11 -9.82 3.60
CA GLN A 158 18.76 -10.03 2.31
C GLN A 158 18.22 -9.10 1.23
N LEU A 159 16.91 -8.84 1.23
CA LEU A 159 16.22 -7.85 0.38
C LEU A 159 16.76 -6.43 0.63
N TRP A 160 16.93 -6.04 1.89
CA TRP A 160 17.40 -4.72 2.28
C TRP A 160 18.87 -4.48 1.94
N ARG A 161 19.75 -5.46 2.15
CA ARG A 161 21.16 -5.39 1.72
C ARG A 161 21.30 -5.36 0.20
N TYR A 162 20.38 -6.00 -0.53
CA TYR A 162 20.31 -5.87 -1.98
C TYR A 162 19.91 -4.44 -2.41
N TYR A 163 18.91 -3.84 -1.76
CA TYR A 163 18.52 -2.45 -1.99
C TYR A 163 19.67 -1.46 -1.72
N GLN A 164 20.39 -1.60 -0.59
CA GLN A 164 21.50 -0.71 -0.22
C GLN A 164 22.69 -0.76 -1.19
N ARG A 165 22.99 -1.92 -1.78
CA ARG A 165 24.09 -2.08 -2.75
C ARG A 165 23.81 -1.42 -4.10
N ARG A 166 22.57 -0.97 -4.36
CA ARG A 166 22.16 -0.42 -5.65
C ARG A 166 22.20 1.11 -5.65
N ASN A 167 22.70 1.68 -6.73
CA ASN A 167 22.83 3.13 -6.88
C ASN A 167 21.47 3.85 -6.84
N GLN A 168 21.42 4.95 -6.08
CA GLN A 168 20.21 5.77 -5.85
C GLN A 168 19.76 6.46 -7.13
N VAL A 169 20.73 7.06 -7.83
CA VAL A 169 20.63 7.69 -9.15
C VAL A 169 21.77 7.10 -9.98
N SER A 170 21.66 7.13 -11.30
CA SER A 170 22.78 6.67 -12.11
C SER A 170 24.03 7.51 -11.86
N ALA A 171 25.18 6.85 -11.70
CA ALA A 171 26.47 7.51 -11.48
C ALA A 171 27.03 8.16 -12.75
N THR A 172 26.45 7.86 -13.91
CA THR A 172 26.93 8.30 -15.23
C THR A 172 25.71 8.69 -16.06
N GLY A 173 25.84 9.65 -16.98
CA GLY A 173 24.79 10.05 -17.95
C GLY A 173 24.46 8.96 -18.99
N ASP A 174 24.55 7.69 -18.60
CA ASP A 174 24.22 6.52 -19.40
C ASP A 174 22.76 6.13 -19.13
N ASP A 175 21.91 6.28 -20.14
CA ASP A 175 20.47 6.00 -20.09
C ASP A 175 20.15 4.60 -19.56
N ARG A 176 21.02 3.61 -19.82
CA ARG A 176 20.84 2.25 -19.29
C ARG A 176 21.00 2.18 -17.78
N ALA A 177 21.91 2.96 -17.22
CA ALA A 177 22.16 2.99 -15.79
C ALA A 177 21.15 3.92 -15.08
N LEU A 178 20.55 4.89 -15.77
CA LEU A 178 19.39 5.67 -15.29
C LEU A 178 18.16 4.77 -15.14
N ALA A 179 17.92 3.89 -16.12
CA ALA A 179 16.83 2.94 -16.11
C ALA A 179 16.95 1.85 -15.01
N THR A 180 18.13 1.61 -14.44
CA THR A 180 18.32 0.61 -13.38
C THR A 180 18.43 1.20 -11.98
N SER A 181 18.35 2.52 -11.82
CA SER A 181 18.38 3.18 -10.51
C SER A 181 17.19 2.80 -9.63
N ARG A 182 17.36 2.91 -8.31
CA ARG A 182 16.27 2.67 -7.33
C ARG A 182 15.04 3.53 -7.65
N ARG A 183 15.26 4.83 -7.91
CA ARG A 183 14.18 5.76 -8.28
C ARG A 183 13.47 5.39 -9.57
N ALA A 184 14.17 4.86 -10.57
CA ALA A 184 13.53 4.40 -11.80
C ALA A 184 12.62 3.18 -11.57
N ILE A 185 13.00 2.26 -10.68
CA ILE A 185 12.14 1.13 -10.29
C ILE A 185 10.91 1.62 -9.53
N ILE A 186 11.11 2.50 -8.53
CA ILE A 186 10.01 3.09 -7.76
C ILE A 186 9.04 3.81 -8.70
N LYS A 187 9.56 4.58 -9.67
CA LYS A 187 8.76 5.26 -10.68
C LYS A 187 7.92 4.28 -11.52
N ARG A 188 8.50 3.15 -11.98
CA ARG A 188 7.75 2.12 -12.71
C ARG A 188 6.64 1.51 -11.88
N VAL A 189 6.86 1.29 -10.58
CA VAL A 189 5.81 0.80 -9.68
C VAL A 189 4.68 1.81 -9.58
N ALA A 190 5.00 3.09 -9.38
CA ALA A 190 3.99 4.14 -9.30
C ALA A 190 3.21 4.31 -10.63
N GLU A 191 3.90 4.21 -11.77
CA GLU A 191 3.28 4.24 -13.10
C GLU A 191 2.37 3.03 -13.30
N TYR A 192 2.83 1.82 -12.94
CA TYR A 192 2.00 0.62 -12.98
C TYR A 192 0.74 0.77 -12.12
N LEU A 193 0.87 1.27 -10.90
CA LEU A 193 -0.29 1.54 -10.03
C LEU A 193 -1.21 2.59 -10.64
N ALA A 194 -0.67 3.60 -11.32
CA ALA A 194 -1.47 4.62 -12.00
C ALA A 194 -2.24 4.07 -13.21
N ASP A 195 -1.60 3.25 -14.05
CA ASP A 195 -2.20 2.60 -15.21
C ASP A 195 -3.32 1.62 -14.79
N ASN A 196 -3.16 1.02 -13.60
CA ASN A 196 -4.17 0.15 -12.98
C ASN A 196 -5.18 0.91 -12.09
N GLY A 197 -5.24 2.25 -12.18
CA GLY A 197 -6.26 3.08 -11.54
C GLY A 197 -6.15 3.14 -10.01
N MET A 198 -5.04 2.67 -9.44
CA MET A 198 -4.74 2.71 -8.01
C MET A 198 -4.14 4.07 -7.61
N LEU A 199 -3.37 4.68 -8.51
CA LEU A 199 -2.85 6.03 -8.33
C LEU A 199 -3.36 6.97 -9.42
N ARG A 200 -3.33 8.27 -9.14
CA ARG A 200 -3.49 9.33 -10.13
C ARG A 200 -2.26 10.22 -10.11
N ARG A 201 -1.70 10.46 -11.30
CA ARG A 201 -0.59 11.39 -11.47
C ARG A 201 -1.03 12.83 -11.21
N ALA A 202 -0.32 13.53 -10.32
CA ALA A 202 -0.62 14.90 -9.90
C ALA A 202 0.45 15.90 -10.34
N GLY A 203 1.71 15.45 -10.56
CA GLY A 203 2.80 16.34 -10.98
C GLY A 203 4.08 15.60 -11.36
N ASN A 204 5.06 16.36 -11.87
CA ASN A 204 6.38 15.84 -12.30
C ASN A 204 7.50 16.05 -11.29
N GLU A 205 7.25 16.84 -10.26
CA GLU A 205 8.25 17.20 -9.24
C GLU A 205 8.73 15.96 -8.49
N ASN A 206 9.99 16.00 -8.01
CA ASN A 206 10.58 14.95 -7.19
C ASN A 206 10.52 13.53 -7.82
N GLY A 207 10.62 13.46 -9.16
CA GLY A 207 10.54 12.21 -9.92
C GLY A 207 9.11 11.77 -10.26
N GLY A 208 8.10 12.48 -9.78
CA GLY A 208 6.69 12.21 -9.98
C GLY A 208 5.91 12.33 -8.67
N THR A 209 4.77 13.00 -8.72
CA THR A 209 3.82 13.11 -7.61
C THR A 209 2.53 12.39 -7.97
N TYR A 210 2.00 11.60 -7.02
CA TYR A 210 0.80 10.79 -7.20
C TYR A 210 -0.15 10.96 -6.01
N ASN A 211 -1.45 10.92 -6.30
CA ASN A 211 -2.50 10.86 -5.31
C ASN A 211 -3.14 9.46 -5.32
N THR A 212 -3.53 8.95 -4.17
CA THR A 212 -4.23 7.66 -4.09
C THR A 212 -5.66 7.76 -4.62
N THR A 213 -6.20 6.61 -5.01
CA THR A 213 -7.63 6.47 -5.34
C THR A 213 -8.33 5.62 -4.28
N ALA A 214 -9.66 5.69 -4.23
CA ALA A 214 -10.47 4.82 -3.38
C ALA A 214 -10.20 3.33 -3.64
N ARG A 215 -9.92 2.96 -4.91
CA ARG A 215 -9.55 1.58 -5.27
C ARG A 215 -8.28 1.13 -4.55
N TYR A 216 -7.27 2.00 -4.51
CA TYR A 216 -6.02 1.68 -3.83
C TYR A 216 -6.18 1.63 -2.32
N GLN A 217 -6.92 2.57 -1.73
CA GLN A 217 -7.27 2.54 -0.31
C GLN A 217 -7.93 1.22 0.08
N ILE A 218 -8.94 0.79 -0.68
CA ILE A 218 -9.63 -0.50 -0.47
C ILE A 218 -8.65 -1.66 -0.62
N GLN A 219 -7.84 -1.70 -1.69
CA GLN A 219 -6.89 -2.80 -1.86
C GLN A 219 -5.85 -2.85 -0.73
N VAL A 220 -5.32 -1.71 -0.30
CA VAL A 220 -4.40 -1.64 0.83
C VAL A 220 -5.12 -2.07 2.11
N ARG A 221 -6.34 -1.62 2.39
CA ARG A 221 -7.09 -2.06 3.58
C ARG A 221 -7.29 -3.57 3.61
N GLU A 222 -7.71 -4.15 2.50
CA GLU A 222 -8.05 -5.57 2.40
C GLU A 222 -6.79 -6.47 2.31
N LEU A 223 -5.68 -5.98 1.74
CA LEU A 223 -4.39 -6.68 1.70
C LEU A 223 -3.54 -6.45 2.97
N ALA A 224 -3.59 -5.26 3.56
CA ALA A 224 -2.85 -4.90 4.76
C ALA A 224 -3.56 -5.34 6.03
N GLY A 225 -4.87 -5.56 5.99
CA GLY A 225 -5.68 -6.10 7.09
C GLY A 225 -5.26 -7.48 7.57
N GLN A 226 -4.35 -8.18 6.88
CA GLN A 226 -3.83 -9.46 7.34
C GLN A 226 -2.36 -9.47 7.79
N GLN A 227 -1.42 -8.74 7.17
CA GLN A 227 0.02 -8.86 7.55
C GLN A 227 0.93 -7.63 7.31
N MET A 228 0.55 -6.67 6.47
CA MET A 228 1.53 -5.76 5.85
C MET A 228 1.91 -4.52 6.68
N LEU A 229 0.94 -3.91 7.37
CA LEU A 229 1.17 -2.73 8.24
C LEU A 229 1.82 -3.12 9.58
N GLY A 230 1.43 -4.27 10.14
CA GLY A 230 2.02 -4.81 11.37
C GLY A 230 3.52 -5.11 11.21
N GLN A 231 3.91 -5.74 10.11
CA GLN A 231 5.32 -6.03 9.82
C GLN A 231 6.17 -4.77 9.62
N LEU A 232 5.61 -3.69 9.04
CA LEU A 232 6.33 -2.41 8.93
C LEU A 232 6.50 -1.71 10.28
N ALA A 233 5.49 -1.74 11.13
CA ALA A 233 5.53 -1.15 12.46
C ALA A 233 6.51 -1.92 13.39
N GLU A 234 6.53 -3.26 13.32
CA GLU A 234 7.53 -4.10 14.00
C GLU A 234 8.97 -3.77 13.59
N LEU A 235 9.17 -3.31 12.35
CA LEU A 235 10.46 -2.84 11.84
C LEU A 235 10.82 -1.41 12.31
N GLY A 236 9.98 -0.76 13.09
CA GLY A 236 10.25 0.53 13.74
C GLY A 236 10.31 1.73 12.79
N VAL A 237 9.70 1.62 11.62
CA VAL A 237 9.61 2.71 10.65
C VAL A 237 8.35 3.52 10.96
N THR A 238 8.52 4.71 11.53
CA THR A 238 7.44 5.68 11.74
C THR A 238 7.55 6.81 10.70
N VAL A 239 6.49 7.57 10.45
CA VAL A 239 6.41 8.49 9.30
C VAL A 239 6.04 9.93 9.67
N GLY A 240 6.22 10.41 10.90
CA GLY A 240 6.09 11.85 11.21
C GLY A 240 4.71 12.51 10.87
N ALA A 241 4.33 13.58 11.57
CA ALA A 241 3.09 14.29 11.22
C ALA A 241 3.20 15.11 9.91
N ASP A 242 4.43 15.33 9.44
CA ASP A 242 4.80 16.10 8.25
C ASP A 242 4.93 15.24 6.99
N GLY A 243 4.68 13.93 7.09
CA GLY A 243 4.82 12.98 5.99
C GLY A 243 6.28 12.62 5.67
N ASN A 244 7.22 13.00 6.55
CA ASN A 244 8.61 12.60 6.42
C ASN A 244 8.87 11.30 7.21
N PRO A 245 9.47 10.29 6.56
CA PRO A 245 9.89 9.09 7.25
C PRO A 245 10.89 9.45 8.36
N THR A 246 10.58 8.99 9.58
CA THR A 246 11.33 9.26 10.80
C THR A 246 11.53 7.95 11.55
N ALA A 247 12.77 7.59 11.86
CA ALA A 247 13.01 6.43 12.70
C ALA A 247 12.64 6.80 14.15
N ALA A 248 11.85 5.97 14.82
CA ALA A 248 11.66 6.11 16.26
C ALA A 248 12.99 5.78 16.95
N ASP A 249 13.55 6.77 17.66
CA ASP A 249 14.72 6.58 18.51
C ASP A 249 14.24 5.82 19.77
N PRO A 250 14.81 4.65 20.11
CA PRO A 250 14.38 3.87 21.28
C PRO A 250 14.56 4.62 22.62
N ASP A 251 15.26 5.76 22.62
CA ASP A 251 15.56 6.55 23.83
C ASP A 251 14.66 7.78 24.04
N THR A 252 13.66 8.02 23.19
CA THR A 252 12.66 9.10 23.44
C THR A 252 11.40 8.55 24.09
N ASP A 253 11.53 8.15 25.35
CA ASP A 253 10.39 8.11 26.28
C ASP A 253 10.10 9.57 26.64
N GLU A 254 9.09 10.17 26.00
CA GLU A 254 8.59 11.49 26.37
C GLU A 254 7.92 11.36 27.74
N SER A 255 8.74 11.45 28.79
CA SER A 255 8.33 11.39 30.18
C SER A 255 7.26 12.45 30.45
N VAL A 256 6.02 11.99 30.61
CA VAL A 256 4.92 12.78 31.14
C VAL A 256 5.35 13.29 32.53
N PRO A 257 5.36 14.61 32.80
CA PRO A 257 5.73 15.10 34.12
C PRO A 257 4.71 14.63 35.16
N PRO A 258 5.15 14.15 36.34
CA PRO A 258 4.25 13.63 37.34
C PRO A 258 3.35 14.74 37.91
N ALA A 259 2.06 14.44 38.00
CA ALA A 259 1.05 15.29 38.62
C ALA A 259 1.40 15.57 40.10
N PRO A 260 1.02 16.74 40.66
CA PRO A 260 1.39 17.11 42.02
C PRO A 260 0.69 16.21 43.05
N LEU A 261 1.47 15.80 44.06
CA LEU A 261 1.05 15.00 45.20
C LEU A 261 -0.07 15.73 45.98
N SER A 262 -1.24 15.10 46.08
CA SER A 262 -2.27 15.50 47.03
C SER A 262 -1.86 15.06 48.43
N GLU A 263 -1.56 16.04 49.29
CA GLU A 263 -1.45 15.88 50.75
C GLU A 263 -2.76 15.29 51.31
N ASN A 264 -2.69 14.09 51.86
CA ASN A 264 -3.77 13.56 52.69
C ASN A 264 -3.55 14.03 54.13
N VAL A 265 -4.36 15.02 54.50
CA VAL A 265 -4.61 15.46 55.87
C VAL A 265 -5.19 14.28 56.66
N ILE A 266 -4.47 13.86 57.72
CA ILE A 266 -5.02 13.00 58.76
C ILE A 266 -5.53 13.93 59.87
N GLU A 267 -6.86 14.02 60.01
CA GLU A 267 -7.49 14.57 61.23
C GLU A 267 -7.86 13.44 62.22
N PRO A 268 -8.01 13.75 63.52
CA PRO A 268 -7.90 12.78 64.60
C PRO A 268 -9.24 12.39 65.26
N GLY A 269 -9.23 11.25 65.96
CA GLY A 269 -10.15 10.94 67.05
C GLY A 269 -11.02 9.70 66.84
N VAL A 270 -10.79 8.63 67.62
CA VAL A 270 -11.51 8.29 68.87
C VAL A 270 -10.57 7.47 69.76
#